data_AF-A0A7K0WU13-F1
#
_entry.id   AF-A0A7K0WU13-F1
#
_cell.length_a   1.000
_cell.length_b   1.000
_cell.length_c   1.000
_cell.angle_alpha   90.00
_cell.angle_beta   90.00
_cell.angle_gamma   90.00
#
_symmetry.space_group_name_H-M   'P 1'
#
loop_
_entity.id
_entity.type
_entity.pdbx_description
1 polymer ?
#
loop_
_entity_poly.entity_id
_entity_poly.type
_entity_poly.pdbx_seq_one_letter_code
_entity_poly.pdbx_strand_id
1 'polypeptide(L)'
;MRFNPKARLDTRRTRHAGGGGGGGGRGPSLGRGGSLPGGAIGGGSIGAVIVAVLVFAAISYLGGGEEGGSPTFDTERYAACETGEDASTSADCARVAVENSLHDFWTDELGSRYEPISALTTFEGSVSTRCGGATSDVGPFYCPVDDGIYLDSGFFDDVLERQLGGPDGGFVEAYVLAHEYGHHVQDVLGTMSRVRTQQGPTSDAVRLELQADCYAGMWARAATTTEDAAGEVLITELTDEDVRLALEAAAAVGDDRIQERTQGQVTEESWTHGSAEQRVSWFRTGFEQGSLEACDTFAASRL
;
A
#
# COMPACT_ATOMS: atom_id res chain seq x y z
N MET A 1 13.65 -11.92 -5.95
CA MET A 1 14.44 -10.85 -5.28
C MET A 1 15.36 -11.49 -4.25
N ARG A 2 16.59 -10.97 -4.04
CA ARG A 2 17.52 -11.45 -3.01
C ARG A 2 18.04 -10.32 -2.13
N PHE A 3 18.19 -10.61 -0.84
CA PHE A 3 18.78 -9.69 0.14
C PHE A 3 20.25 -9.99 0.39
N ASN A 4 21.03 -8.96 0.71
CA ASN A 4 22.39 -9.10 1.22
C ASN A 4 22.31 -9.69 2.64
N PRO A 5 22.84 -10.90 2.89
CA PRO A 5 22.68 -11.57 4.19
C PRO A 5 23.38 -10.84 5.34
N LYS A 6 24.28 -9.89 5.04
CA LYS A 6 25.03 -9.12 6.04
C LYS A 6 24.51 -7.71 6.26
N ALA A 7 23.64 -7.22 5.37
CA ALA A 7 23.05 -5.90 5.52
C ALA A 7 22.17 -5.89 6.77
N ARG A 8 22.27 -4.82 7.57
CA ARG A 8 21.51 -4.70 8.82
C ARG A 8 20.11 -4.19 8.53
N LEU A 9 19.15 -4.64 9.34
CA LEU A 9 17.78 -4.17 9.28
C LEU A 9 17.48 -3.22 10.42
N ASP A 10 16.67 -2.20 10.14
CA ASP A 10 16.14 -1.24 11.09
C ASP A 10 14.62 -1.42 11.24
N THR A 11 14.23 -1.90 12.42
CA THR A 11 12.84 -2.24 12.73
C THR A 11 12.06 -1.08 13.38
N ARG A 12 12.68 0.08 13.57
CA ARG A 12 12.08 1.20 14.32
C ARG A 12 10.80 1.76 13.68
N ARG A 13 10.65 1.60 12.35
CA ARG A 13 9.46 2.01 11.61
C ARG A 13 8.47 0.87 11.38
N THR A 14 8.70 -0.32 11.94
CA THR A 14 7.80 -1.47 11.76
C THR A 14 7.11 -1.85 13.05
N ARG A 15 5.80 -2.13 12.97
CA ARG A 15 4.99 -2.56 14.11
C ARG A 15 3.81 -3.41 13.64
N HIS A 16 3.23 -4.17 14.55
CA HIS A 16 2.02 -4.94 14.29
C HIS A 16 0.87 -4.39 15.11
N ALA A 17 -0.29 -4.16 14.50
CA ALA A 17 -1.50 -3.88 15.24
C ALA A 17 -1.97 -5.18 15.89
N GLY A 18 -1.85 -5.27 17.22
CA GLY A 18 -2.27 -6.45 17.96
C GLY A 18 -3.78 -6.66 17.76
N GLY A 19 -4.16 -7.81 17.20
CA GLY A 19 -5.55 -8.21 17.13
C GLY A 19 -6.14 -8.16 18.54
N GLY A 20 -7.24 -7.43 18.72
CA GLY A 20 -7.94 -7.36 20.00
C GLY A 20 -8.32 -8.76 20.45
N GLY A 21 -7.44 -9.40 21.23
CA GLY A 21 -7.67 -10.69 21.85
C GLY A 21 -8.86 -10.54 22.77
N GLY A 22 -10.04 -10.92 22.28
CA GLY A 22 -11.27 -10.99 23.04
C GLY A 22 -11.08 -11.92 24.23
N GLY A 23 -10.68 -11.34 25.36
CA GLY A 23 -10.74 -11.99 26.65
C GLY A 23 -12.18 -12.45 26.89
N GLY A 24 -12.36 -13.77 27.00
CA GLY A 24 -13.65 -14.40 27.20
C GLY A 24 -14.37 -13.85 28.44
N GLY A 25 -15.28 -12.91 28.22
CA GLY A 25 -16.23 -12.41 29.21
C GLY A 25 -17.65 -12.73 28.78
N ARG A 26 -18.17 -13.89 29.19
CA ARG A 26 -19.61 -14.18 29.14
C ARG A 26 -20.36 -13.20 30.06
N GLY A 27 -20.90 -12.12 29.51
CA GLY A 27 -21.89 -11.24 30.14
C GLY A 27 -23.24 -11.34 29.42
N PRO A 28 -24.38 -11.35 30.13
CA PRO A 28 -25.66 -11.71 29.54
C PRO A 28 -26.20 -10.62 28.61
N SER A 29 -26.67 -11.05 27.44
CA SER A 29 -27.41 -10.20 26.50
C SER A 29 -28.77 -9.83 27.09
N LEU A 30 -28.93 -8.54 27.39
CA LEU A 30 -30.23 -7.90 27.56
C LEU A 30 -30.35 -6.82 26.49
N GLY A 31 -31.20 -7.09 25.50
CA GLY A 31 -31.41 -6.21 24.36
C GLY A 31 -32.12 -4.92 24.71
N ARG A 32 -31.95 -3.91 23.86
CA ARG A 32 -32.97 -2.90 23.53
C ARG A 32 -32.51 -2.11 22.30
N GLY A 33 -33.42 -1.96 21.34
CA GLY A 33 -33.18 -1.33 20.05
C GLY A 33 -32.84 0.15 20.09
N GLY A 34 -32.28 0.60 18.97
CA GLY A 34 -32.05 1.99 18.61
C GLY A 34 -31.57 2.06 17.17
N SER A 35 -32.51 2.26 16.24
CA SER A 35 -32.22 2.57 14.85
C SER A 35 -31.54 3.94 14.76
N LEU A 36 -30.32 4.00 14.23
CA LEU A 36 -29.66 5.23 13.82
C LEU A 36 -29.00 5.05 12.45
N PRO A 37 -29.08 6.03 11.54
CA PRO A 37 -28.53 5.96 10.20
C PRO A 37 -27.06 6.37 10.24
N GLY A 38 -26.18 5.44 10.57
CA GLY A 38 -24.73 5.54 10.38
C GLY A 38 -24.33 4.51 9.35
N GLY A 39 -23.83 4.96 8.20
CA GLY A 39 -23.47 4.10 7.08
C GLY A 39 -22.30 3.20 7.43
N ALA A 40 -22.57 1.99 7.89
CA ALA A 40 -21.63 0.89 7.81
C ALA A 40 -21.38 0.62 6.31
N ILE A 41 -20.19 0.96 5.81
CA ILE A 41 -19.69 0.41 4.54
C ILE A 41 -19.25 -1.02 4.86
N GLY A 42 -20.24 -1.88 5.05
CA GLY A 42 -20.09 -3.30 5.35
C GLY A 42 -21.21 -4.01 4.61
N GLY A 43 -20.96 -4.36 3.36
CA GLY A 43 -22.01 -4.76 2.42
C GLY A 43 -21.53 -5.61 1.26
N GLY A 44 -20.86 -6.72 1.54
CA GLY A 44 -20.94 -8.02 0.86
C GLY A 44 -21.36 -8.08 -0.62
N SER A 45 -20.72 -7.30 -1.48
CA SER A 45 -20.72 -7.53 -2.92
C SER A 45 -19.30 -7.35 -3.42
N ILE A 46 -18.86 -8.29 -4.26
CA ILE A 46 -17.46 -8.44 -4.69
C ILE A 46 -16.95 -7.16 -5.41
N GLY A 47 -17.85 -6.30 -5.90
CA GLY A 47 -17.51 -5.00 -6.48
C GLY A 47 -17.30 -3.83 -5.49
N ALA A 48 -17.59 -3.98 -4.19
CA ALA A 48 -17.37 -2.95 -3.17
C ALA A 48 -15.97 -3.04 -2.51
N VAL A 49 -15.24 -4.13 -2.78
CA VAL A 49 -14.05 -4.55 -2.03
C VAL A 49 -12.91 -3.54 -2.23
N ILE A 50 -12.62 -3.10 -3.46
CA ILE A 50 -11.45 -2.22 -3.75
C ILE A 50 -11.88 -0.77 -4.02
N VAL A 51 -13.10 -0.38 -3.63
CA VAL A 51 -13.55 1.03 -3.73
C VAL A 51 -13.13 1.84 -2.48
N ALA A 52 -12.62 1.15 -1.45
CA ALA A 52 -12.48 1.72 -0.12
C ALA A 52 -11.19 2.52 0.14
N VAL A 53 -10.08 2.27 -0.58
CA VAL A 53 -8.78 2.95 -0.34
C VAL A 53 -8.89 4.45 -0.57
N LEU A 54 -9.48 4.87 -1.71
CA LEU A 54 -9.60 6.28 -2.08
C LEU A 54 -10.74 7.04 -1.39
N VAL A 55 -11.81 6.35 -1.01
CA VAL A 55 -12.91 6.96 -0.24
C VAL A 55 -12.41 7.38 1.15
N PHE A 56 -11.45 6.66 1.71
CA PHE A 56 -10.90 6.93 3.03
C PHE A 56 -10.04 8.20 3.10
N ALA A 57 -9.20 8.45 2.07
CA ALA A 57 -8.43 9.69 1.94
C ALA A 57 -9.34 10.92 1.76
N ALA A 58 -10.46 10.79 1.03
CA ALA A 58 -11.41 11.89 0.81
C ALA A 58 -12.29 12.18 2.04
N ILE A 59 -12.71 11.16 2.80
CA ILE A 59 -13.50 11.32 4.04
C ILE A 59 -12.66 11.97 5.15
N SER A 60 -11.34 11.72 5.16
CA SER A 60 -10.42 12.31 6.14
C SER A 60 -10.35 13.84 6.05
N TYR A 61 -10.63 14.44 4.88
CA TYR A 61 -10.70 15.90 4.72
C TYR A 61 -12.02 16.52 5.21
N LEU A 62 -13.05 15.71 5.47
CA LEU A 62 -14.39 16.15 5.87
C LEU A 62 -14.72 15.91 7.37
N GLY A 63 -13.72 15.56 8.19
CA GLY A 63 -13.79 15.73 9.65
C GLY A 63 -14.71 14.76 10.40
N GLY A 64 -14.77 13.49 9.99
CA GLY A 64 -15.55 12.45 10.64
C GLY A 64 -14.69 11.33 11.23
N GLY A 65 -13.87 11.60 12.23
CA GLY A 65 -13.17 10.57 13.00
C GLY A 65 -14.05 10.05 14.14
N GLU A 66 -14.51 8.81 14.04
CA GLU A 66 -15.11 8.09 15.18
C GLU A 66 -13.95 7.72 16.14
N GLU A 67 -14.06 8.08 17.44
CA GLU A 67 -13.08 7.73 18.47
C GLU A 67 -13.11 6.21 18.74
N GLY A 68 -12.47 5.43 17.85
CA GLY A 68 -12.06 4.06 18.13
C GLY A 68 -10.88 4.05 19.10
N GLY A 69 -10.90 3.15 20.07
CA GLY A 69 -9.85 3.04 21.10
C GLY A 69 -8.45 2.94 20.50
N SER A 70 -7.46 3.54 21.16
CA SER A 70 -6.08 3.59 20.66
C SER A 70 -5.58 2.16 20.36
N PRO A 71 -5.15 1.88 19.11
CA PRO A 71 -4.62 0.57 18.77
C PRO A 71 -3.40 0.25 19.65
N THR A 72 -3.35 -0.98 20.16
CA THR A 72 -2.17 -1.50 20.84
C THR A 72 -1.23 -2.04 19.77
N PHE A 73 0.00 -1.54 19.74
CA PHE A 73 1.01 -1.97 18.78
C PHE A 73 2.04 -2.88 19.44
N ASP A 74 2.36 -3.98 18.76
CA ASP A 74 3.41 -4.92 19.12
C ASP A 74 4.62 -4.71 18.21
N THR A 75 5.75 -4.30 18.81
CA THR A 75 7.04 -4.18 18.12
C THR A 75 7.90 -5.43 18.30
N GLU A 76 7.58 -6.32 19.26
CA GLU A 76 8.35 -7.55 19.52
C GLU A 76 8.28 -8.52 18.34
N ARG A 77 7.18 -8.50 17.56
CA ARG A 77 7.03 -9.28 16.32
C ARG A 77 8.22 -9.11 15.35
N TYR A 78 8.79 -7.91 15.28
CA TYR A 78 9.90 -7.59 14.37
C TYR A 78 11.28 -7.64 15.04
N ALA A 79 11.36 -7.91 16.35
CA ALA A 79 12.61 -7.81 17.10
C ALA A 79 13.70 -8.78 16.61
N ALA A 80 13.32 -9.88 15.96
CA ALA A 80 14.25 -10.87 15.40
C ALA A 80 14.77 -10.52 13.98
N CYS A 81 14.29 -9.43 13.37
CA CYS A 81 14.75 -9.01 12.05
C CYS A 81 16.01 -8.17 12.18
N GLU A 82 17.18 -8.84 12.22
CA GLU A 82 18.47 -8.18 12.44
C GLU A 82 19.23 -7.93 11.13
N THR A 83 19.10 -8.84 10.17
CA THR A 83 19.90 -8.86 8.94
C THR A 83 19.11 -9.30 7.71
N GLY A 84 19.66 -9.07 6.52
CA GLY A 84 19.06 -9.57 5.27
C GLY A 84 18.96 -11.11 5.15
N GLU A 85 19.67 -11.87 5.98
CA GLU A 85 19.48 -13.33 6.08
C GLU A 85 18.10 -13.65 6.66
N ASP A 86 17.68 -12.90 7.69
CA ASP A 86 16.36 -13.03 8.31
C ASP A 86 15.26 -12.67 7.30
N ALA A 87 15.47 -11.62 6.51
CA ALA A 87 14.58 -11.23 5.42
C ALA A 87 14.44 -12.30 4.32
N SER A 88 15.45 -13.14 4.14
CA SER A 88 15.41 -14.23 3.15
C SER A 88 14.59 -15.43 3.62
N THR A 89 14.24 -15.50 4.90
CA THR A 89 13.54 -16.66 5.50
C THR A 89 12.24 -16.30 6.22
N SER A 90 11.95 -15.01 6.42
CA SER A 90 10.76 -14.50 7.10
C SER A 90 10.10 -13.40 6.30
N ALA A 91 8.80 -13.55 6.00
CA ALA A 91 8.01 -12.51 5.33
C ALA A 91 7.97 -11.21 6.14
N ASP A 92 7.92 -11.30 7.47
CA ASP A 92 7.97 -10.11 8.33
C ASP A 92 9.30 -9.36 8.21
N CYS A 93 10.42 -10.08 8.16
CA CYS A 93 11.73 -9.45 7.98
C CYS A 93 11.94 -8.98 6.53
N ALA A 94 11.32 -9.62 5.54
CA ALA A 94 11.29 -9.13 4.17
C ALA A 94 10.58 -7.78 4.07
N ARG A 95 9.45 -7.59 4.77
CA ARG A 95 8.76 -6.28 4.86
C ARG A 95 9.65 -5.21 5.46
N VAL A 96 10.38 -5.53 6.54
CA VAL A 96 11.37 -4.61 7.15
C VAL A 96 12.45 -4.24 6.13
N ALA A 97 13.00 -5.23 5.42
CA ALA A 97 14.06 -4.99 4.44
C ALA A 97 13.58 -4.12 3.25
N VAL A 98 12.38 -4.37 2.73
CA VAL A 98 11.81 -3.55 1.65
C VAL A 98 11.54 -2.13 2.15
N GLU A 99 11.00 -1.96 3.36
CA GLU A 99 10.79 -0.65 3.98
C GLU A 99 12.12 0.13 4.10
N ASN A 100 13.18 -0.51 4.58
CA ASN A 100 14.49 0.12 4.71
C ASN A 100 15.03 0.55 3.33
N SER A 101 14.94 -0.32 2.32
CA SER A 101 15.36 0.01 0.95
C SER A 101 14.58 1.17 0.33
N LEU A 102 13.26 1.24 0.58
CA LEU A 102 12.41 2.35 0.14
C LEU A 102 12.79 3.65 0.85
N HIS A 103 13.00 3.59 2.17
CA HIS A 103 13.43 4.72 2.98
C HIS A 103 14.76 5.29 2.48
N ASP A 104 15.76 4.44 2.24
CA ASP A 104 17.08 4.86 1.77
C ASP A 104 16.98 5.48 0.37
N PHE A 105 16.23 4.84 -0.54
CA PHE A 105 16.01 5.36 -1.90
C PHE A 105 15.37 6.76 -1.90
N TRP A 106 14.30 6.95 -1.12
CA TRP A 106 13.62 8.25 -1.08
C TRP A 106 14.39 9.31 -0.30
N THR A 107 15.22 8.89 0.67
CA THR A 107 16.19 9.79 1.32
C THR A 107 17.17 10.36 0.30
N ASP A 108 17.71 9.53 -0.58
CA ASP A 108 18.63 9.96 -1.64
C ASP A 108 17.93 10.81 -2.71
N GLU A 109 16.77 10.37 -3.18
CA GLU A 109 16.04 11.02 -4.28
C GLU A 109 15.51 12.42 -3.90
N LEU A 110 15.04 12.59 -2.66
CA LEU A 110 14.40 13.84 -2.22
C LEU A 110 15.26 14.69 -1.28
N GLY A 111 16.30 14.11 -0.67
CA GLY A 111 17.21 14.80 0.24
C GLY A 111 16.47 15.46 1.40
N SER A 112 16.75 16.75 1.65
CA SER A 112 16.13 17.50 2.76
C SER A 112 14.63 17.72 2.64
N ARG A 113 13.99 17.32 1.53
CA ARG A 113 12.53 17.38 1.37
C ARG A 113 11.84 16.11 1.88
N TYR A 114 12.60 15.04 2.06
CA TYR A 114 12.06 13.77 2.52
C TYR A 114 11.81 13.79 4.02
N GLU A 115 10.64 13.32 4.40
CA GLU A 115 10.31 12.97 5.79
C GLU A 115 9.94 11.48 5.78
N PRO A 116 10.47 10.67 6.70
CA PRO A 116 10.15 9.24 6.73
C PRO A 116 8.71 8.99 7.19
N ILE A 117 8.15 7.85 6.78
CA ILE A 117 6.91 7.35 7.39
C ILE A 117 7.09 7.19 8.91
N SER A 118 6.04 7.46 9.66
CA SER A 118 5.97 7.20 11.10
C SER A 118 6.00 5.70 11.40
N ALA A 119 5.27 4.89 10.61
CA ALA A 119 5.31 3.43 10.73
C ALA A 119 4.71 2.71 9.51
N LEU A 120 5.31 1.57 9.15
CA LEU A 120 4.68 0.44 8.48
C LEU A 120 4.01 -0.45 9.56
N THR A 121 2.68 -0.51 9.52
CA THR A 121 1.86 -1.24 10.47
C THR A 121 1.22 -2.46 9.80
N THR A 122 1.62 -3.67 10.16
CA THR A 122 0.88 -4.86 9.72
C THR A 122 -0.35 -5.10 10.59
N PHE A 123 -1.38 -5.72 10.04
CA PHE A 123 -2.57 -6.13 10.78
C PHE A 123 -3.23 -7.35 10.12
N GLU A 124 -4.20 -7.95 10.80
CA GLU A 124 -5.03 -9.04 10.26
C GLU A 124 -6.51 -8.73 10.54
N GLY A 125 -7.36 -8.83 9.52
CA GLY A 125 -8.81 -8.67 9.62
C GLY A 125 -9.30 -7.23 9.68
N SER A 126 -8.84 -6.44 10.66
CA SER A 126 -9.22 -5.03 10.78
C SER A 126 -8.23 -4.20 11.60
N VAL A 127 -8.13 -2.92 11.28
CA VAL A 127 -7.31 -1.94 12.00
C VAL A 127 -8.06 -0.60 12.15
N SER A 128 -7.86 0.09 13.27
CA SER A 128 -8.32 1.46 13.47
C SER A 128 -7.17 2.44 13.25
N THR A 129 -7.43 3.48 12.46
CA THR A 129 -6.46 4.52 12.06
C THR A 129 -7.08 5.90 12.25
N ARG A 130 -6.30 6.98 12.14
CA ARG A 130 -6.86 8.33 12.14
C ARG A 130 -7.59 8.69 10.85
N CYS A 131 -7.41 7.91 9.78
CA CYS A 131 -8.21 8.04 8.57
C CYS A 131 -9.55 7.28 8.67
N GLY A 132 -9.76 6.48 9.74
CA GLY A 132 -10.97 5.70 10.03
C GLY A 132 -10.67 4.22 10.36
N GLY A 133 -11.70 3.36 10.35
CA GLY A 133 -11.52 1.90 10.45
C GLY A 133 -11.34 1.25 9.07
N ALA A 134 -10.38 0.34 8.93
CA ALA A 134 -10.13 -0.44 7.73
C ALA A 134 -10.27 -1.94 8.00
N THR A 135 -10.73 -2.70 7.01
CA THR A 135 -10.84 -4.16 7.03
C THR A 135 -9.95 -4.76 5.95
N SER A 136 -9.76 -6.08 5.98
CA SER A 136 -9.04 -6.83 4.94
C SER A 136 -9.57 -6.61 3.52
N ASP A 137 -10.85 -6.25 3.38
CA ASP A 137 -11.46 -5.98 2.09
C ASP A 137 -10.86 -4.73 1.42
N VAL A 138 -10.40 -3.75 2.20
CA VAL A 138 -9.85 -2.48 1.70
C VAL A 138 -8.49 -2.68 1.03
N GLY A 139 -7.73 -3.69 1.46
CA GLY A 139 -6.34 -3.89 1.05
C GLY A 139 -5.36 -2.92 1.75
N PRO A 140 -4.08 -2.95 1.35
CA PRO A 140 -3.05 -2.07 1.89
C PRO A 140 -3.33 -0.60 1.55
N PHE A 141 -2.89 0.32 2.41
CA PHE A 141 -3.10 1.76 2.20
C PHE A 141 -2.10 2.62 2.98
N TYR A 142 -1.83 3.82 2.48
CA TYR A 142 -1.23 4.92 3.24
C TYR A 142 -2.29 5.84 3.87
N CYS A 143 -2.11 6.19 5.16
CA CYS A 143 -2.92 7.19 5.85
C CYS A 143 -2.11 8.47 6.10
N PRO A 144 -2.39 9.57 5.36
CA PRO A 144 -1.67 10.85 5.49
C PRO A 144 -1.70 11.42 6.89
N VAL A 145 -2.85 11.30 7.57
CA VAL A 145 -2.99 11.83 8.93
C VAL A 145 -2.07 11.11 9.91
N ASP A 146 -1.81 9.82 9.70
CA ASP A 146 -0.92 8.98 10.51
C ASP A 146 0.54 8.99 10.06
N ASP A 147 0.85 9.58 8.90
CA ASP A 147 2.13 9.42 8.21
C ASP A 147 2.53 7.94 8.11
N GLY A 148 1.56 7.03 7.94
CA GLY A 148 1.76 5.60 8.16
C GLY A 148 1.16 4.73 7.07
N ILE A 149 1.83 3.61 6.78
CA ILE A 149 1.38 2.59 5.85
C ILE A 149 0.77 1.44 6.66
N TYR A 150 -0.37 0.92 6.20
CA TYR A 150 -1.07 -0.20 6.80
C TYR A 150 -1.14 -1.35 5.81
N LEU A 151 -0.68 -2.52 6.24
CA LEU A 151 -0.51 -3.70 5.39
C LEU A 151 -1.25 -4.88 6.02
N ASP A 152 -2.36 -5.31 5.41
CA ASP A 152 -3.01 -6.55 5.83
C ASP A 152 -2.20 -7.75 5.33
N SER A 153 -1.64 -8.53 6.24
CA SER A 153 -0.87 -9.71 5.87
C SER A 153 -1.73 -10.80 5.23
N GLY A 154 -3.05 -10.78 5.40
CA GLY A 154 -3.98 -11.71 4.72
C GLY A 154 -4.35 -11.30 3.29
N PHE A 155 -4.12 -10.04 2.89
CA PHE A 155 -4.58 -9.52 1.59
C PHE A 155 -3.98 -10.26 0.40
N PHE A 156 -2.70 -10.61 0.45
CA PHE A 156 -1.99 -11.23 -0.66
C PHE A 156 -2.59 -12.60 -1.01
N ASP A 157 -2.76 -13.47 -0.01
CA ASP A 157 -3.36 -14.79 -0.19
C ASP A 157 -4.86 -14.69 -0.49
N ASP A 158 -5.62 -13.91 0.29
CA ASP A 158 -7.08 -13.96 0.28
C ASP A 158 -7.72 -13.11 -0.81
N VAL A 159 -7.11 -11.98 -1.16
CA VAL A 159 -7.68 -11.03 -2.12
C VAL A 159 -6.90 -11.10 -3.42
N LEU A 160 -5.59 -10.82 -3.41
CA LEU A 160 -4.81 -10.72 -4.63
C LEU A 160 -4.77 -12.06 -5.39
N GLU A 161 -4.38 -13.14 -4.72
CA GLU A 161 -4.27 -14.46 -5.34
C GLU A 161 -5.65 -15.10 -5.55
N ARG A 162 -6.42 -15.31 -4.47
CA ARG A 162 -7.66 -16.11 -4.54
C ARG A 162 -8.82 -15.40 -5.23
N GLN A 163 -9.00 -14.10 -5.03
CA GLN A 163 -10.15 -13.37 -5.60
C GLN A 163 -9.83 -12.74 -6.95
N LEU A 164 -8.67 -12.11 -7.08
CA LEU A 164 -8.30 -11.38 -8.29
C LEU A 164 -7.49 -12.23 -9.28
N GLY A 165 -6.99 -13.40 -8.86
CA GLY A 165 -6.16 -14.26 -9.69
C GLY A 165 -4.82 -13.60 -10.05
N GLY A 166 -4.30 -12.78 -9.15
CA GLY A 166 -2.97 -12.20 -9.23
C GLY A 166 -1.87 -13.23 -8.97
N PRO A 167 -0.61 -12.87 -9.27
CA PRO A 167 0.53 -13.75 -9.04
C PRO A 167 0.86 -13.91 -7.56
N ASP A 168 1.50 -15.03 -7.23
CA ASP A 168 2.24 -15.21 -5.97
C ASP A 168 3.70 -14.77 -6.15
N GLY A 169 4.39 -14.50 -5.04
CA GLY A 169 5.85 -14.29 -5.04
C GLY A 169 6.33 -13.08 -4.26
N GLY A 170 7.55 -13.19 -3.72
CA GLY A 170 8.08 -12.22 -2.75
C GLY A 170 8.22 -10.78 -3.26
N PHE A 171 8.29 -10.55 -4.57
CA PHE A 171 8.34 -9.18 -5.12
C PHE A 171 6.96 -8.55 -5.32
N VAL A 172 5.88 -9.32 -5.31
CA VAL A 172 4.50 -8.79 -5.41
C VAL A 172 4.19 -7.91 -4.19
N GLU A 173 4.48 -8.42 -2.99
CA GLU A 173 4.32 -7.67 -1.76
C GLU A 173 5.25 -6.46 -1.69
N ALA A 174 6.49 -6.59 -2.19
CA ALA A 174 7.42 -5.48 -2.26
C ALA A 174 6.92 -4.35 -3.18
N TYR A 175 6.32 -4.70 -4.33
CA TYR A 175 5.67 -3.75 -5.24
C TYR A 175 4.50 -3.03 -4.56
N VAL A 176 3.61 -3.75 -3.88
CA VAL A 176 2.47 -3.13 -3.19
C VAL A 176 2.97 -2.17 -2.10
N LEU A 177 3.94 -2.57 -1.30
CA LEU A 177 4.54 -1.68 -0.30
C LEU A 177 5.20 -0.44 -0.94
N ALA A 178 5.88 -0.61 -2.08
CA ALA A 178 6.47 0.51 -2.82
C ALA A 178 5.42 1.47 -3.40
N HIS A 179 4.27 0.95 -3.82
CA HIS A 179 3.11 1.74 -4.25
C HIS A 179 2.56 2.58 -3.09
N GLU A 180 2.34 1.98 -1.91
CA GLU A 180 1.91 2.73 -0.72
C GLU A 180 2.95 3.76 -0.27
N TYR A 181 4.24 3.47 -0.45
CA TYR A 181 5.31 4.46 -0.25
C TYR A 181 5.23 5.61 -1.26
N GLY A 182 4.80 5.32 -2.49
CA GLY A 182 4.50 6.31 -3.51
C GLY A 182 3.44 7.31 -3.04
N HIS A 183 2.38 6.85 -2.38
CA HIS A 183 1.40 7.72 -1.74
C HIS A 183 2.00 8.59 -0.63
N HIS A 184 2.83 8.01 0.23
CA HIS A 184 3.56 8.81 1.22
C HIS A 184 4.41 9.91 0.57
N VAL A 185 5.14 9.59 -0.49
CA VAL A 185 5.94 10.56 -1.24
C VAL A 185 5.08 11.63 -1.88
N GLN A 186 3.89 11.28 -2.37
CA GLN A 186 2.92 12.26 -2.87
C GLN A 186 2.44 13.20 -1.78
N ASP A 187 2.28 12.74 -0.54
CA ASP A 187 1.92 13.60 0.59
C ASP A 187 3.07 14.55 0.96
N VAL A 188 4.29 14.01 1.07
CA VAL A 188 5.53 14.79 1.29
C VAL A 188 5.71 15.88 0.23
N LEU A 189 5.42 15.57 -1.04
CA LEU A 189 5.51 16.52 -2.16
C LEU A 189 4.27 17.43 -2.30
N GLY A 190 3.22 17.19 -1.50
CA GLY A 190 1.95 17.93 -1.54
C GLY A 190 1.07 17.61 -2.76
N THR A 191 1.38 16.56 -3.53
CA THR A 191 0.59 16.13 -4.69
C THR A 191 -0.82 15.69 -4.29
N MET A 192 -0.99 15.02 -3.15
CA MET A 192 -2.31 14.61 -2.67
C MET A 192 -3.29 15.79 -2.55
N SER A 193 -2.78 16.96 -2.17
CA SER A 193 -3.59 18.18 -2.03
C SER A 193 -4.13 18.73 -3.37
N ARG A 194 -3.66 18.20 -4.51
CA ARG A 194 -4.10 18.60 -5.86
C ARG A 194 -5.35 17.86 -6.33
N VAL A 195 -5.74 16.77 -5.68
CA VAL A 195 -6.88 15.94 -6.11
C VAL A 195 -8.19 16.72 -5.95
N ARG A 196 -8.98 16.82 -7.03
CA ARG A 196 -10.30 17.48 -7.06
C ARG A 196 -11.39 16.58 -7.60
N THR A 197 -11.04 15.60 -8.44
CA THR A 197 -11.97 14.66 -9.06
C THR A 197 -11.66 13.23 -8.61
N GLN A 198 -12.69 12.52 -8.14
CA GLN A 198 -12.54 11.21 -7.50
C GLN A 198 -12.77 10.01 -8.44
N GLN A 199 -13.47 10.21 -9.55
CA GLN A 199 -13.92 9.12 -10.41
C GLN A 199 -13.81 9.48 -11.89
N GLY A 200 -13.61 8.44 -12.70
CA GLY A 200 -13.49 8.50 -14.15
C GLY A 200 -12.06 8.25 -14.63
N PRO A 201 -11.87 7.84 -15.89
CA PRO A 201 -10.61 7.29 -16.40
C PRO A 201 -9.47 8.30 -16.50
N THR A 202 -9.77 9.59 -16.30
CA THR A 202 -8.80 10.69 -16.34
C THR A 202 -8.84 11.58 -15.11
N SER A 203 -9.54 11.12 -14.07
CA SER A 203 -9.71 11.84 -12.81
C SER A 203 -8.38 12.03 -12.09
N ASP A 204 -8.34 13.00 -11.18
CA ASP A 204 -7.17 13.28 -10.37
C ASP A 204 -6.85 12.10 -9.45
N ALA A 205 -7.86 11.35 -8.99
CA ALA A 205 -7.67 10.11 -8.26
C ALA A 205 -6.91 9.07 -9.10
N VAL A 206 -7.37 8.77 -10.32
CA VAL A 206 -6.66 7.86 -11.22
C VAL A 206 -5.24 8.35 -11.51
N ARG A 207 -5.03 9.66 -11.69
CA ARG A 207 -3.67 10.22 -11.89
C ARG A 207 -2.78 10.02 -10.67
N LEU A 208 -3.32 10.19 -9.46
CA LEU A 208 -2.60 9.97 -8.21
C LEU A 208 -2.17 8.49 -8.08
N GLU A 209 -3.09 7.56 -8.31
CA GLU A 209 -2.84 6.12 -8.25
C GLU A 209 -1.76 5.67 -9.27
N LEU A 210 -1.87 6.13 -10.51
CA LEU A 210 -0.89 5.84 -11.56
C LEU A 210 0.49 6.44 -11.25
N GLN A 211 0.55 7.58 -10.57
CA GLN A 211 1.84 8.14 -10.15
C GLN A 211 2.49 7.31 -9.06
N ALA A 212 1.70 6.74 -8.13
CA ALA A 212 2.22 5.83 -7.12
C ALA A 212 2.81 4.56 -7.75
N ASP A 213 2.19 4.02 -8.82
CA ASP A 213 2.78 2.94 -9.62
C ASP A 213 4.11 3.34 -10.26
N CYS A 214 4.18 4.56 -10.81
CA CYS A 214 5.42 5.08 -11.39
C CYS A 214 6.53 5.22 -10.34
N TYR A 215 6.21 5.73 -9.15
CA TYR A 215 7.13 5.81 -8.03
C TYR A 215 7.62 4.43 -7.55
N ALA A 216 6.74 3.43 -7.51
CA ALA A 216 7.14 2.04 -7.25
C ALA A 216 8.12 1.53 -8.32
N GLY A 217 7.90 1.87 -9.59
CA GLY A 217 8.83 1.57 -10.69
C GLY A 217 10.19 2.25 -10.53
N MET A 218 10.22 3.53 -10.13
CA MET A 218 11.47 4.26 -9.86
C MET A 218 12.30 3.57 -8.77
N TRP A 219 11.67 3.19 -7.66
CA TRP A 219 12.34 2.44 -6.61
C TRP A 219 12.84 1.08 -7.13
N ALA A 220 11.99 0.31 -7.82
CA ALA A 220 12.36 -1.01 -8.32
C ALA A 220 13.58 -0.97 -9.26
N ARG A 221 13.71 0.10 -10.07
CA ARG A 221 14.89 0.36 -10.91
C ARG A 221 16.17 0.56 -10.09
N ALA A 222 16.07 1.27 -8.98
CA ALA A 222 17.20 1.65 -8.13
C ALA A 222 17.51 0.62 -7.04
N ALA A 223 16.57 -0.27 -6.71
CA ALA A 223 16.61 -1.15 -5.53
C ALA A 223 17.92 -1.95 -5.38
N THR A 224 18.52 -2.38 -6.50
CA THR A 224 19.79 -3.15 -6.50
C THR A 224 21.05 -2.30 -6.44
N THR A 225 20.89 -0.98 -6.36
CA THR A 225 21.97 0.01 -6.34
C THR A 225 21.83 1.04 -5.22
N THR A 226 20.67 1.10 -4.56
CA THR A 226 20.46 1.94 -3.38
C THR A 226 21.35 1.44 -2.24
N GLU A 227 22.19 2.34 -1.73
CA GLU A 227 23.05 2.11 -0.58
C GLU A 227 22.38 2.69 0.68
N ASP A 228 22.55 2.01 1.81
CA ASP A 228 22.22 2.58 3.10
C ASP A 228 23.23 3.68 3.51
N ALA A 229 23.01 4.32 4.67
CA ALA A 229 23.93 5.33 5.19
C ALA A 229 25.37 4.83 5.47
N ALA A 230 25.59 3.51 5.50
CA ALA A 230 26.90 2.88 5.63
C ALA A 230 27.54 2.49 4.29
N GLY A 231 26.86 2.70 3.17
CA GLY A 231 27.33 2.33 1.83
C GLY A 231 27.02 0.89 1.45
N GLU A 232 26.12 0.20 2.17
CA GLU A 232 25.78 -1.20 1.91
C GLU A 232 24.49 -1.31 1.09
N VAL A 233 24.52 -2.12 0.04
CA VAL A 233 23.33 -2.43 -0.76
C VAL A 233 22.55 -3.57 -0.10
N LEU A 234 21.28 -3.33 0.23
CA LEU A 234 20.39 -4.29 0.91
C LEU A 234 19.78 -5.32 -0.04
N ILE A 235 19.23 -4.90 -1.18
CA ILE A 235 18.68 -5.80 -2.20
C ILE A 235 19.76 -6.04 -3.25
N THR A 236 20.23 -7.26 -3.42
CA THR A 236 21.38 -7.55 -4.31
C THR A 236 20.98 -8.07 -5.68
N GLU A 237 19.74 -8.56 -5.81
CA GLU A 237 19.24 -9.11 -7.06
C GLU A 237 17.74 -8.86 -7.19
N LEU A 238 17.34 -8.35 -8.34
CA LEU A 238 15.98 -8.29 -8.82
C LEU A 238 15.96 -8.89 -10.23
N THR A 239 15.20 -9.97 -10.42
CA THR A 239 15.15 -10.69 -11.70
C THR A 239 14.06 -10.14 -12.62
N ASP A 240 14.17 -10.38 -13.92
CA ASP A 240 13.10 -10.05 -14.89
C ASP A 240 11.76 -10.70 -14.51
N GLU A 241 11.82 -11.87 -13.88
CA GLU A 241 10.65 -12.57 -13.36
C GLU A 241 10.01 -11.81 -12.20
N ASP A 242 10.81 -11.29 -11.26
CA ASP A 242 10.29 -10.45 -10.17
C ASP A 242 9.56 -9.22 -10.74
N VAL A 243 10.18 -8.52 -11.69
CA VAL A 243 9.57 -7.35 -12.35
C VAL A 243 8.29 -7.74 -13.10
N ARG A 244 8.27 -8.90 -13.78
CA ARG A 244 7.05 -9.43 -14.43
C ARG A 244 5.93 -9.67 -13.43
N LEU A 245 6.23 -10.26 -12.26
CA LEU A 245 5.24 -10.51 -11.20
C LEU A 245 4.67 -9.20 -10.65
N ALA A 246 5.49 -8.16 -10.46
CA ALA A 246 4.99 -6.84 -10.07
C ALA A 246 4.02 -6.25 -11.12
N LEU A 247 4.36 -6.35 -12.41
CA LEU A 247 3.47 -5.89 -13.48
C LEU A 247 2.15 -6.67 -13.54
N GLU A 248 2.19 -7.97 -13.26
CA GLU A 248 0.98 -8.81 -13.20
C GLU A 248 0.11 -8.49 -11.99
N ALA A 249 0.71 -8.22 -10.83
CA ALA A 249 0.01 -7.71 -9.66
C ALA A 249 -0.61 -6.33 -9.95
N ALA A 250 0.14 -5.44 -10.62
CA ALA A 250 -0.35 -4.13 -11.03
C ALA A 250 -1.57 -4.25 -11.95
N ALA A 251 -1.51 -5.18 -12.91
CA ALA A 251 -2.62 -5.46 -13.82
C ALA A 251 -3.83 -6.09 -13.09
N ALA A 252 -3.60 -6.95 -12.10
CA ALA A 252 -4.67 -7.68 -11.41
C ALA A 252 -5.63 -6.76 -10.64
N VAL A 253 -5.12 -5.64 -10.11
CA VAL A 253 -5.92 -4.66 -9.35
C VAL A 253 -6.35 -3.44 -10.19
N GLY A 254 -6.23 -3.50 -11.53
CA GLY A 254 -6.83 -2.50 -12.41
C GLY A 254 -8.36 -2.54 -12.35
N ASP A 255 -9.02 -1.37 -12.38
CA ASP A 255 -10.47 -1.25 -12.22
C ASP A 255 -11.24 -2.04 -13.30
N ASP A 256 -10.73 -2.08 -14.53
CA ASP A 256 -11.29 -2.86 -15.64
C ASP A 256 -11.27 -4.37 -15.34
N ARG A 257 -10.17 -4.88 -14.78
CA ARG A 257 -10.01 -6.30 -14.41
C ARG A 257 -10.87 -6.67 -13.22
N ILE A 258 -10.90 -5.82 -12.19
CA ILE A 258 -11.75 -6.03 -11.03
C ILE A 258 -13.21 -6.02 -11.46
N GLN A 259 -13.66 -5.01 -12.21
CA GLN A 259 -15.05 -4.91 -12.65
C GLN A 259 -15.45 -6.08 -13.55
N GLU A 260 -14.61 -6.47 -14.51
CA GLU A 260 -14.89 -7.62 -15.38
C GLU A 260 -15.07 -8.91 -14.56
N ARG A 261 -14.22 -9.15 -13.54
CA ARG A 261 -14.32 -10.35 -12.69
C ARG A 261 -15.51 -10.33 -11.74
N THR A 262 -15.86 -9.16 -11.21
CA THR A 262 -16.82 -9.04 -10.10
C THR A 262 -18.25 -8.74 -10.54
N GLN A 263 -18.42 -8.02 -11.66
CA GLN A 263 -19.72 -7.62 -12.20
C GLN A 263 -19.92 -7.99 -13.68
N GLY A 264 -18.88 -8.46 -14.40
CA GLY A 264 -18.97 -8.92 -15.78
C GLY A 264 -19.12 -7.81 -16.83
N GLN A 265 -18.88 -6.56 -16.45
CA GLN A 265 -18.88 -5.41 -17.35
C GLN A 265 -17.98 -4.31 -16.81
N VAL A 266 -17.39 -3.51 -17.70
CA VAL A 266 -16.53 -2.37 -17.35
C VAL A 266 -17.31 -1.05 -17.42
N THR A 267 -17.18 -0.22 -16.39
CA THR A 267 -17.75 1.13 -16.30
C THR A 267 -16.64 2.13 -15.98
N GLU A 268 -16.05 2.72 -17.01
CA GLU A 268 -14.88 3.61 -16.87
C GLU A 268 -15.17 4.84 -16.01
N GLU A 269 -16.40 5.37 -16.07
CA GLU A 269 -16.81 6.56 -15.31
C GLU A 269 -16.78 6.36 -13.79
N SER A 270 -16.72 5.11 -13.30
CA SER A 270 -16.58 4.80 -11.87
C SER A 270 -15.16 4.40 -11.49
N TRP A 271 -14.19 4.51 -12.40
CA TRP A 271 -12.79 4.19 -12.10
C TRP A 271 -12.19 5.16 -11.09
N THR A 272 -11.38 4.61 -10.22
CA THR A 272 -10.69 5.30 -9.12
C THR A 272 -9.19 5.02 -9.15
N HIS A 273 -8.76 3.85 -9.63
CA HIS A 273 -7.36 3.41 -9.74
C HIS A 273 -6.85 3.32 -11.18
N GLY A 274 -7.76 3.34 -12.16
CA GLY A 274 -7.43 3.27 -13.58
C GLY A 274 -7.40 1.85 -14.11
N SER A 275 -7.15 1.71 -15.41
CA SER A 275 -7.10 0.39 -16.05
C SER A 275 -5.81 -0.36 -15.76
N ALA A 276 -5.86 -1.69 -15.86
CA ALA A 276 -4.69 -2.55 -15.77
C ALA A 276 -3.57 -2.14 -16.75
N GLU A 277 -3.93 -1.69 -17.95
CA GLU A 277 -2.96 -1.20 -18.95
C GLU A 277 -2.27 0.08 -18.49
N GLN A 278 -3.03 1.05 -17.94
CA GLN A 278 -2.47 2.29 -17.41
C GLN A 278 -1.49 2.01 -16.27
N ARG A 279 -1.89 1.18 -15.30
CA ARG A 279 -1.06 0.84 -14.14
C ARG A 279 0.27 0.21 -14.56
N VAL A 280 0.23 -0.77 -15.47
CA VAL A 280 1.41 -1.40 -16.07
C VAL A 280 2.29 -0.37 -16.80
N SER A 281 1.69 0.53 -17.58
CA SER A 281 2.41 1.55 -18.34
C SER A 281 3.15 2.53 -17.42
N TRP A 282 2.51 2.98 -16.34
CA TRP A 282 3.13 3.93 -15.42
C TRP A 282 4.20 3.30 -14.54
N PHE A 283 4.01 2.07 -14.06
CA PHE A 283 5.10 1.33 -13.42
C PHE A 283 6.33 1.21 -14.35
N ARG A 284 6.12 0.80 -15.62
CA ARG A 284 7.22 0.71 -16.60
C ARG A 284 7.88 2.06 -16.85
N THR A 285 7.11 3.13 -16.92
CA THR A 285 7.63 4.50 -17.09
C THR A 285 8.62 4.84 -15.97
N GLY A 286 8.25 4.59 -14.72
CA GLY A 286 9.14 4.79 -13.58
C GLY A 286 10.36 3.87 -13.60
N PHE A 287 10.15 2.60 -13.92
CA PHE A 287 11.21 1.60 -13.99
C PHE A 287 12.25 1.87 -15.08
N GLU A 288 11.83 2.42 -16.22
CA GLU A 288 12.73 2.71 -17.34
C GLU A 288 13.39 4.09 -17.20
N GLN A 289 12.64 5.12 -16.81
CA GLN A 289 13.10 6.51 -16.81
C GLN A 289 13.69 6.94 -15.47
N GLY A 290 13.13 6.50 -14.34
CA GLY A 290 13.69 6.72 -13.02
C GLY A 290 13.74 8.18 -12.55
N SER A 291 12.79 9.04 -12.95
CA SER A 291 12.75 10.44 -12.51
C SER A 291 11.34 10.92 -12.15
N LEU A 292 11.26 11.88 -11.23
CA LEU A 292 9.98 12.46 -10.80
C LEU A 292 9.23 13.15 -11.95
N GLU A 293 9.94 13.78 -12.88
CA GLU A 293 9.35 14.44 -14.05
C GLU A 293 8.71 13.43 -15.01
N ALA A 294 9.34 12.26 -15.19
CA ALA A 294 8.77 11.19 -15.99
C ALA A 294 7.47 10.65 -15.38
N CYS A 295 7.33 10.74 -14.05
CA CYS A 295 6.17 10.32 -13.28
C CYS A 295 5.11 11.43 -13.07
N ASP A 296 5.17 12.57 -13.78
CA ASP A 296 4.13 13.61 -13.68
C ASP A 296 2.85 13.24 -14.45
N THR A 297 2.05 12.36 -13.85
CA THR A 297 0.74 11.94 -14.37
C THR A 297 -0.25 13.10 -14.47
N PHE A 298 -0.09 14.18 -13.69
CA PHE A 298 -0.98 15.33 -13.73
C PHE A 298 -0.74 16.23 -14.96
N ALA A 299 0.48 16.24 -15.49
CA ALA A 299 0.80 16.91 -16.75
C ALA A 299 0.54 16.04 -17.98
N ALA A 300 0.32 14.74 -17.82
CA ALA A 300 0.15 13.80 -18.92
C ALA A 300 -1.15 14.05 -19.71
N SER A 301 -1.01 14.15 -21.05
CA SER A 301 -2.14 14.31 -21.98
C SER A 301 -2.87 13.01 -22.29
N ARG A 302 -2.20 11.87 -22.09
CA ARG A 302 -2.76 10.52 -22.10
C ARG A 302 -2.17 9.76 -20.91
N LEU A 303 -3.03 8.99 -20.26
CA LEU A 303 -2.70 8.13 -19.14
C LEU A 303 -2.51 6.70 -19.61
#